data_AF-A0A1J3I1Y7-F1
#
_entry.id   AF-A0A1J3I1Y7-F1
#
_cell.length_a   1.000
_cell.length_b   1.000
_cell.length_c   1.000
_cell.angle_alpha   90.00
_cell.angle_beta   90.00
_cell.angle_gamma   90.00
#
_symmetry.space_group_name_H-M   'P 1'
#
loop_
_entity.id
_entity.type
_entity.pdbx_description
1 polymer ?
#
loop_
_entity_poly.entity_id
_entity_poly.type
_entity_poly.pdbx_seq_one_letter_code
_entity_poly.pdbx_strand_id
1 'polypeptide(L)'
;NRYFRGSSESWTSAVDGLTDCDIALSALGELINHLSRLKLEDVLKNGDIYPYKVYRGCLRIDGQTMVNLEIFNNSYDGGHLGTLYKYLDNCVSPTGKRLLRNWICHPLKDIGSINKRLDVVEEFMANSEIMQIT
;
A
#
# COMPACT_ATOMS: atom_id res chain seq x y z
N ASN A 1 -11.69 7.07 11.22
CA ASN A 1 -10.46 7.03 10.40
C ASN A 1 -10.29 5.66 9.76
N ARG A 2 -10.56 5.51 8.45
CA ARG A 2 -10.52 4.22 7.73
C ARG A 2 -9.11 3.77 7.33
N TYR A 3 -8.10 4.63 7.48
CA TYR A 3 -6.73 4.39 7.01
C TYR A 3 -5.92 3.39 7.86
N PHE A 4 -6.28 3.21 9.14
CA PHE A 4 -5.54 2.37 10.08
C PHE A 4 -6.36 1.19 10.61
N ARG A 5 -7.47 0.84 9.95
CA ARG A 5 -8.31 -0.27 10.40
C ARG A 5 -7.75 -1.56 9.80
N GLY A 6 -7.10 -2.38 10.63
CA GLY A 6 -6.94 -3.80 10.31
C GLY A 6 -8.33 -4.40 10.13
N SER A 7 -8.60 -5.02 8.99
CA SER A 7 -9.89 -5.67 8.81
C SER A 7 -9.85 -6.99 9.56
N SER A 8 -10.75 -7.15 10.51
CA SER A 8 -11.05 -8.47 11.10
C SER A 8 -11.91 -9.28 10.11
N GLU A 9 -11.48 -9.37 8.85
CA GLU A 9 -12.07 -10.33 7.92
C GLU A 9 -11.41 -11.67 8.20
N SER A 10 -12.23 -12.63 8.64
CA SER A 10 -11.77 -13.97 8.99
C SER A 10 -11.14 -14.65 7.78
N TRP A 11 -10.03 -15.38 8.00
CA TRP A 11 -9.29 -16.17 7.00
C TRP A 11 -10.21 -16.96 6.06
N THR A 12 -11.35 -17.44 6.59
CA THR A 12 -12.35 -18.22 5.86
C THR A 12 -12.92 -17.47 4.65
N SER A 13 -13.33 -16.22 4.82
CA SER A 13 -13.95 -15.41 3.74
C SER A 13 -13.01 -15.11 2.57
N ALA A 14 -11.70 -15.01 2.83
CA ALA A 14 -10.71 -14.78 1.79
C ALA A 14 -10.35 -16.06 1.04
N VAL A 15 -10.35 -17.20 1.74
CA VAL A 15 -10.07 -18.53 1.17
C VAL A 15 -11.27 -19.08 0.40
N ASP A 16 -12.50 -18.81 0.83
CA ASP A 16 -13.73 -19.21 0.12
C ASP A 16 -13.80 -18.61 -1.30
N GLY A 17 -13.27 -17.40 -1.50
CA GLY A 17 -13.14 -16.80 -2.84
C GLY A 17 -12.00 -17.38 -3.69
N LEU A 18 -11.13 -18.20 -3.09
CA LEU A 18 -9.94 -18.78 -3.71
C LEU A 18 -10.16 -20.22 -4.17
N THR A 19 -11.18 -20.91 -3.66
CA THR A 19 -11.48 -22.32 -3.99
C THR A 19 -11.78 -22.54 -5.47
N ASP A 20 -12.22 -21.50 -6.16
CA ASP A 20 -12.51 -21.54 -7.60
C ASP A 20 -11.26 -21.28 -8.47
N CYS A 21 -10.08 -21.06 -7.87
CA CYS A 21 -8.84 -20.76 -8.58
C CYS A 21 -7.69 -21.70 -8.16
N ASP A 22 -7.56 -22.82 -8.87
CA ASP A 22 -6.55 -23.85 -8.60
C ASP A 22 -5.11 -23.32 -8.53
N ILE A 23 -4.78 -22.33 -9.37
CA ILE A 23 -3.44 -21.71 -9.41
C ILE A 23 -3.18 -20.93 -8.12
N ALA A 24 -4.15 -20.13 -7.68
CA ALA A 24 -4.01 -19.32 -6.46
C ALA A 24 -3.90 -20.22 -5.22
N LEU A 25 -4.70 -21.30 -5.17
CA LEU A 25 -4.64 -22.27 -4.08
C LEU A 25 -3.31 -23.03 -4.06
N SER A 26 -2.80 -23.45 -5.22
CA SER A 26 -1.49 -24.10 -5.34
C SER A 26 -0.34 -23.19 -4.91
N ALA A 27 -0.34 -21.92 -5.36
CA ALA A 27 0.66 -20.94 -4.96
C ALA A 27 0.60 -20.64 -3.45
N LEU A 28 -0.60 -20.54 -2.88
CA LEU A 28 -0.80 -20.38 -1.44
C LEU A 28 -0.27 -21.59 -0.66
N GLY A 29 -0.56 -22.80 -1.14
CA GLY A 29 -0.06 -24.05 -0.56
C GLY A 29 1.47 -24.09 -0.51
N GLU A 30 2.14 -23.73 -1.60
CA GLU A 30 3.61 -23.68 -1.62
C GLU A 30 4.18 -22.58 -0.72
N LEU A 31 3.52 -21.42 -0.63
CA LEU A 31 3.91 -20.37 0.32
C LEU A 31 3.81 -20.86 1.78
N ILE A 32 2.70 -21.51 2.15
CA ILE A 32 2.50 -22.08 3.48
C ILE A 32 3.57 -23.12 3.79
N ASN A 33 3.81 -24.03 2.84
CA ASN A 33 4.84 -25.06 2.93
C ASN A 33 6.23 -24.43 3.13
N HIS A 34 6.56 -23.39 2.36
CA HIS A 34 7.83 -22.69 2.46
C HIS A 34 8.01 -21.97 3.81
N LEU A 35 7.00 -21.23 4.27
CA LEU A 35 7.04 -20.53 5.56
C LEU A 35 7.15 -21.50 6.73
N SER A 36 6.49 -22.67 6.64
CA SER A 36 6.60 -23.73 7.63
C SER A 36 8.02 -24.31 7.67
N ARG A 37 8.66 -24.55 6.51
CA ARG A 37 10.08 -24.96 6.44
C ARG A 37 11.03 -23.94 7.07
N LEU A 38 10.72 -22.65 6.95
CA LEU A 38 11.48 -21.55 7.56
C LEU A 38 11.17 -21.33 9.05
N LYS A 39 10.27 -22.13 9.66
CA LYS A 39 9.79 -21.95 11.03
C LYS A 39 9.14 -20.58 11.28
N LEU A 40 8.48 -20.02 10.28
CA LEU A 40 7.76 -18.73 10.33
C LEU A 40 6.25 -18.93 10.51
N GLU A 41 5.85 -19.94 11.28
CA GLU A 41 4.43 -20.27 11.51
C GLU A 41 3.65 -19.14 12.19
N ASP A 42 4.34 -18.30 12.98
CA ASP A 42 3.71 -17.17 13.64
C ASP A 42 3.22 -16.11 12.64
N VAL A 43 3.87 -16.01 11.47
CA VAL A 43 3.40 -15.14 10.37
C VAL A 43 2.13 -15.69 9.75
N LEU A 44 1.98 -17.02 9.68
CA LEU A 44 0.76 -17.66 9.20
C LEU A 44 -0.39 -17.49 10.20
N LYS A 45 -0.11 -17.55 11.51
CA LYS A 45 -1.15 -17.43 12.55
C LYS A 45 -1.66 -16.00 12.73
N ASN A 46 -0.75 -15.03 12.61
CA ASN A 46 -1.04 -13.62 12.86
C ASN A 46 -1.18 -12.80 11.56
N GLY A 47 -0.98 -13.44 10.41
CA GLY A 47 -1.11 -12.80 9.11
C GLY A 47 -2.57 -12.56 8.77
N ASP A 48 -2.84 -11.48 8.06
CA ASP A 48 -4.13 -11.24 7.43
C ASP A 48 -4.05 -11.65 5.96
N ILE A 49 -5.09 -12.32 5.45
CA ILE A 49 -5.23 -12.59 4.02
C ILE A 49 -6.26 -11.63 3.44
N TYR A 50 -5.85 -10.92 2.39
CA TYR A 50 -6.72 -9.99 1.67
C TYR A 50 -6.85 -10.42 0.21
N PRO A 51 -8.07 -10.34 -0.38
CA PRO A 51 -8.21 -10.55 -1.81
C PRO A 51 -7.42 -9.50 -2.58
N TYR A 52 -6.65 -9.95 -3.57
CA TYR A 52 -5.81 -9.06 -4.39
C TYR A 52 -6.67 -8.22 -5.34
N LYS A 53 -7.04 -7.00 -4.90
CA LYS A 53 -7.89 -6.05 -5.64
C LYS A 53 -7.18 -4.71 -5.87
N VAL A 54 -6.06 -4.75 -6.60
CA VAL A 54 -5.13 -3.62 -6.81
C VAL A 54 -5.83 -2.33 -7.25
N TYR A 55 -6.73 -2.42 -8.24
CA TYR A 55 -7.28 -1.24 -8.90
C TYR A 55 -8.71 -0.86 -8.44
N ARG A 56 -9.21 -1.48 -7.36
CA ARG A 56 -10.57 -1.19 -6.89
C ARG A 56 -10.59 0.16 -6.17
N GLY A 57 -11.13 1.19 -6.84
CA GLY A 57 -11.31 2.51 -6.21
C GLY A 57 -10.14 3.48 -6.40
N CYS A 58 -9.13 3.11 -7.20
CA CYS A 58 -7.98 3.96 -7.49
C CYS A 58 -7.74 4.12 -9.00
N LEU A 59 -6.89 5.08 -9.36
CA LEU A 59 -6.38 5.26 -10.71
C LEU A 59 -5.46 4.09 -11.06
N ARG A 60 -5.69 3.48 -12.22
CA ARG A 60 -4.83 2.41 -12.73
C ARG A 60 -3.60 3.01 -13.37
N ILE A 61 -2.43 2.68 -12.80
CA ILE A 61 -1.12 3.00 -13.36
C ILE A 61 -0.41 1.67 -13.61
N ASP A 62 -0.02 1.40 -14.86
CA ASP A 62 0.75 0.22 -15.21
C ASP A 62 2.26 0.40 -14.91
N GLY A 63 3.00 -0.70 -14.97
CA GLY A 63 4.44 -0.72 -14.69
C GLY A 63 5.25 0.21 -15.58
N GLN A 64 4.93 0.28 -16.87
CA GLN A 64 5.67 1.13 -17.82
C GLN A 64 5.39 2.61 -17.54
N THR A 65 4.15 2.95 -17.24
CA THR A 65 3.77 4.32 -16.84
C THR A 65 4.49 4.73 -15.55
N MET A 66 4.63 3.85 -14.56
CA MET A 66 5.40 4.14 -13.33
C MET A 66 6.88 4.41 -13.60
N VAL A 67 7.49 3.70 -14.55
CA VAL A 67 8.89 3.91 -14.96
C VAL A 67 9.03 5.22 -15.74
N ASN A 68 8.17 5.44 -16.74
CA ASN A 68 8.23 6.63 -17.60
C ASN A 68 8.00 7.94 -16.82
N LEU A 69 7.21 7.89 -15.74
CA LEU A 69 6.99 9.03 -14.84
C LEU A 69 7.99 9.10 -13.68
N GLU A 70 9.00 8.23 -13.66
CA GLU A 70 10.03 8.15 -12.62
C GLU A 70 9.45 8.17 -11.20
N ILE A 71 8.41 7.37 -10.96
CA ILE A 71 7.65 7.42 -9.70
C ILE A 71 8.54 6.98 -8.53
N PHE A 72 9.32 5.90 -8.69
CA PHE A 72 10.15 5.31 -7.64
C PHE A 72 11.63 5.18 -7.99
N ASN A 73 11.96 5.12 -9.27
CA ASN A 73 13.32 4.97 -9.77
C ASN A 73 13.50 5.92 -10.95
N ASN A 74 14.65 6.58 -11.02
CA ASN A 74 15.01 7.41 -12.16
C ASN A 74 15.53 6.55 -13.31
N SER A 75 15.58 7.13 -14.52
CA SER A 75 16.06 6.45 -15.72
C SER A 75 17.58 6.57 -15.93
N TYR A 76 18.28 7.36 -15.10
CA TYR A 76 19.70 7.64 -15.26
C TYR A 76 20.59 6.55 -14.63
N ASP A 77 20.38 6.25 -13.35
CA ASP A 77 21.15 5.26 -12.59
C ASP A 77 20.29 4.21 -11.89
N GLY A 78 18.96 4.27 -12.08
CA GLY A 78 18.00 3.39 -11.39
C GLY A 78 17.81 3.74 -9.91
N GLY A 79 18.47 4.80 -9.42
CA GLY A 79 18.37 5.29 -8.06
C GLY A 79 17.07 6.05 -7.80
N HIS A 80 16.94 6.56 -6.57
CA HIS A 80 15.73 7.29 -6.14
C HIS A 80 15.84 8.81 -6.30
N LEU A 81 17.03 9.34 -6.59
CA LEU A 81 17.22 10.77 -6.78
C LEU A 81 16.45 11.25 -8.02
N GLY A 82 15.76 12.37 -7.91
CA GLY A 82 14.92 12.93 -8.99
C GLY A 82 13.52 12.33 -9.12
N THR A 83 13.17 11.32 -8.32
CA THR A 83 11.86 10.64 -8.41
C THR A 83 10.74 11.37 -7.68
N LEU A 84 9.49 11.17 -8.11
CA LEU A 84 8.32 11.73 -7.43
C LEU A 84 8.24 11.28 -5.96
N TYR A 85 8.47 9.99 -5.70
CA TYR A 85 8.46 9.45 -4.34
C TYR A 85 9.49 10.16 -3.45
N LYS A 86 10.72 10.35 -3.95
CA LYS A 86 11.77 11.03 -3.16
C LYS A 86 11.45 12.50 -2.92
N TYR A 87 10.79 13.15 -3.86
CA TYR A 87 10.36 14.54 -3.72
C TYR A 87 9.27 14.71 -2.65
N LEU A 88 8.29 13.80 -2.60
CA LEU A 88 7.18 13.87 -1.65
C LEU A 88 7.51 13.31 -0.25
N ASP A 89 8.49 12.41 -0.14
CA ASP A 89 8.81 11.73 1.12
C ASP A 89 9.48 12.65 2.16
N ASN A 90 8.64 13.28 2.98
CA ASN A 90 9.00 13.96 4.23
C ASN A 90 8.52 13.17 5.46
N CYS A 91 8.24 11.88 5.31
CA CYS A 91 7.73 11.06 6.42
C CYS A 91 8.84 10.78 7.43
N VAL A 92 8.58 11.08 8.71
CA VAL A 92 9.51 10.78 9.82
C VAL A 92 9.57 9.28 10.12
N SER A 93 8.42 8.58 10.08
CA SER A 93 8.33 7.17 10.45
C SER A 93 8.41 6.21 9.26
N PRO A 94 9.01 5.02 9.42
CA PRO A 94 9.03 3.99 8.36
C PRO A 94 7.63 3.53 7.94
N THR A 95 6.68 3.48 8.86
CA THR A 95 5.28 3.16 8.57
C THR A 95 4.61 4.26 7.73
N GLY A 96 4.92 5.54 7.98
CA GLY A 96 4.51 6.66 7.15
C GLY A 96 5.05 6.57 5.72
N LYS A 97 6.35 6.26 5.58
CA LYS A 97 6.99 6.03 4.27
C LYS A 97 6.30 4.92 3.47
N ARG A 98 5.99 3.80 4.12
CA ARG A 98 5.23 2.68 3.52
C ARG A 98 3.83 3.12 3.08
N LEU A 99 3.13 3.91 3.90
CA LEU A 99 1.80 4.41 3.58
C LEU A 99 1.83 5.38 2.40
N LEU A 100 2.79 6.31 2.37
CA LEU A 100 2.98 7.25 1.27
C LEU A 100 3.26 6.52 -0.05
N ARG A 101 4.16 5.53 -0.02
CA ARG A 101 4.43 4.66 -1.18
C ARG A 101 3.14 4.01 -1.69
N ASN A 102 2.33 3.46 -0.78
CA ASN A 102 1.05 2.84 -1.15
C ASN A 102 0.06 3.84 -1.78
N TRP A 103 0.00 5.08 -1.27
CA TRP A 103 -0.87 6.13 -1.81
C TRP A 103 -0.44 6.59 -3.20
N ILE A 104 0.86 6.68 -3.46
CA ILE A 104 1.40 7.04 -4.77
C ILE A 104 1.13 5.91 -5.79
N CYS A 105 1.30 4.65 -5.40
CA CYS A 105 0.98 3.50 -6.28
C CYS A 105 -0.52 3.39 -6.62
N HIS A 106 -1.40 3.87 -5.74
CA HIS A 106 -2.84 3.71 -5.85
C HIS A 106 -3.56 5.06 -5.64
N PRO A 107 -3.40 6.03 -6.56
CA PRO A 107 -4.02 7.33 -6.40
C PRO A 107 -5.53 7.22 -6.32
N LEU A 108 -6.18 8.05 -5.50
CA LEU A 108 -7.63 8.06 -5.39
C LEU A 108 -8.27 8.51 -6.72
N LYS A 109 -9.45 7.98 -7.04
CA LYS A 109 -10.28 8.45 -8.18
C LYS A 109 -11.60 9.09 -7.75
N ASP A 110 -11.96 8.96 -6.49
CA ASP A 110 -13.19 9.49 -5.92
C ASP A 110 -12.97 10.93 -5.44
N ILE A 111 -13.75 11.86 -5.99
CA ILE A 111 -13.61 13.30 -5.70
C ILE A 111 -13.82 13.61 -4.21
N GLY A 112 -14.77 12.95 -3.55
CA GLY A 112 -15.04 13.17 -2.13
C GLY A 112 -13.86 12.74 -1.25
N SER A 113 -13.20 11.64 -1.59
CA SER A 113 -12.02 11.14 -0.89
C SER A 113 -10.77 11.99 -1.18
N ILE A 114 -10.64 12.54 -2.39
CA ILE A 114 -9.58 13.46 -2.76
C ILE A 114 -9.71 14.76 -1.96
N ASN A 115 -10.89 15.40 -1.98
CA ASN A 115 -11.12 16.64 -1.26
C ASN A 115 -10.89 16.47 0.24
N LYS A 116 -11.33 15.36 0.85
CA LYS A 116 -11.02 15.07 2.26
C LYS A 116 -9.53 15.05 2.59
N ARG A 117 -8.66 14.64 1.66
CA ARG A 117 -7.20 14.72 1.87
C ARG A 117 -6.70 16.14 1.74
N LEU A 118 -7.24 16.91 0.79
CA LEU A 118 -6.90 18.32 0.61
C LEU A 118 -7.33 19.14 1.83
N ASP A 119 -8.55 18.94 2.34
CA ASP A 119 -9.06 19.59 3.56
C ASP A 119 -8.10 19.40 4.74
N VAL A 120 -7.60 18.17 4.94
CA VAL A 120 -6.64 17.86 6.01
C VAL A 120 -5.29 18.57 5.80
N VAL A 121 -4.82 18.66 4.56
CA VAL A 121 -3.59 19.39 4.24
C VAL A 121 -3.77 20.89 4.49
N GLU A 122 -4.89 21.47 4.07
CA GLU A 122 -5.23 22.87 4.32
C GLU A 122 -5.32 23.17 5.82
N GLU A 123 -5.94 22.29 6.60
CA GLU A 123 -6.03 22.41 8.06
C GLU A 123 -4.64 22.40 8.73
N PHE A 124 -3.73 21.53 8.29
CA PHE A 124 -2.35 21.51 8.81
C PHE A 124 -1.54 22.72 8.39
N MET A 125 -1.73 23.22 7.17
CA MET A 125 -1.05 24.45 6.71
C MET A 125 -1.54 25.68 7.47
N ALA A 126 -2.84 25.78 7.75
CA ALA A 126 -3.42 26.90 8.50
C ALA A 126 -2.99 26.92 9.98
N ASN A 127 -2.74 25.74 10.57
CA ASN A 127 -2.36 25.58 11.98
C ASN A 127 -0.90 25.10 12.12
N SER A 128 0.05 25.84 11.57
CA SER A 128 1.48 25.46 11.52
C SER A 128 2.12 25.26 12.90
N GLU A 129 1.56 25.84 13.97
CA GLU A 129 1.98 25.59 15.36
C GLU A 129 1.79 24.13 15.78
N ILE A 130 0.79 23.42 15.24
CA ILE A 130 0.54 22.00 15.49
C ILE A 130 1.66 21.13 14.90
N MET A 131 2.30 21.58 13.81
CA MET A 131 3.42 20.88 13.18
C MET A 131 4.76 21.04 13.91
N GLN A 132 4.88 21.98 14.86
CA GLN A 132 6.12 22.28 15.58
C GLN A 132 6.36 21.39 16.82
N ILE A 133 5.41 20.54 17.21
CA ILE A 133 5.46 19.75 18.46
C ILE A 133 6.09 18.35 18.25
N THR A 134 6.67 18.05 17.07
CA THR A 134 7.39 16.79 16.80
C THR A 134 8.82 17.05 16.41
#